data_AF-A0AAV4D8R3-F1
#
_entry.id   AF-A0AAV4D8R3-F1
#
_cell.length_a   1.000
_cell.length_b   1.000
_cell.length_c   1.000
_cell.angle_alpha   90.00
_cell.angle_beta   90.00
_cell.angle_gamma   90.00
#
_symmetry.space_group_name_H-M   'P 1'
#
loop_
_entity.id
_entity.type
_entity.pdbx_description
1 polymer ?
#
loop_
_entity_poly.entity_id
_entity_poly.type
_entity_poly.pdbx_seq_one_letter_code
_entity_poly.pdbx_strand_id
1 'polypeptide(L)'
;MCLFGRLIRDFIPIHPGKYQNHKTWQETLASHEEALHNQHMRDAERLSANIRIIPPLTIGDWIRIQNLKGPHFTKWDKTGIVRQFHQYVVRVDGSGRLTLRNRKFLRKSLPVITRAPLTMALKQEVSMLTQVTKSPHGQIQTPTRPPQPDDQNLTKPSPWKSPCRSRTFP
;
A
#
# COMPACT_ATOMS: atom_id res chain seq x y z
N MET A 1 -48.70 -10.14 18.45
CA MET A 1 -47.74 -10.64 19.47
C MET A 1 -46.31 -10.23 19.07
N CYS A 2 -45.37 -9.97 19.98
CA CYS A 2 -43.99 -9.56 19.64
C CYS A 2 -43.03 -10.72 19.91
N LEU A 3 -42.26 -11.14 18.91
CA LEU A 3 -41.26 -12.19 19.05
C LEU A 3 -39.88 -11.58 18.83
N PHE A 4 -38.99 -11.75 19.81
CA PHE A 4 -37.63 -11.19 19.79
C PHE A 4 -37.57 -9.67 19.53
N GLY A 5 -38.50 -8.90 20.10
CA GLY A 5 -38.53 -7.44 19.92
C GLY A 5 -39.06 -6.97 18.56
N ARG A 6 -39.50 -7.88 17.68
CA ARG A 6 -40.16 -7.56 16.42
C ARG A 6 -41.64 -7.93 16.47
N LEU A 7 -42.49 -7.04 15.98
CA LEU A 7 -43.91 -7.32 15.80
C LEU A 7 -44.07 -8.46 14.78
N ILE A 8 -44.77 -9.51 15.18
CA ILE A 8 -45.17 -10.58 14.25
C ILE A 8 -46.30 -10.02 13.39
N ARG A 9 -46.36 -10.45 12.12
CA ARG A 9 -47.53 -10.23 11.28
C ARG A 9 -48.63 -11.21 11.71
N ASP A 10 -49.32 -10.90 12.80
CA ASP A 10 -50.50 -11.62 13.27
C ASP A 10 -51.73 -10.72 13.34
N PHE A 11 -52.93 -11.31 13.42
CA PHE A 11 -54.21 -10.59 13.52
C PHE A 11 -54.52 -10.13 14.97
N ILE A 12 -53.54 -10.18 15.88
CA ILE A 12 -53.73 -9.80 17.28
C ILE A 12 -53.44 -8.30 17.41
N PRO A 13 -54.43 -7.44 17.75
CA PRO A 13 -54.23 -6.01 17.81
C PRO A 13 -53.32 -5.64 18.99
N ILE A 14 -52.06 -5.32 18.70
CA ILE A 14 -51.13 -4.72 19.66
C ILE A 14 -51.37 -3.21 19.66
N HIS A 15 -51.90 -2.71 20.77
CA HIS A 15 -52.03 -1.26 20.97
C HIS A 15 -50.67 -0.68 21.36
N PRO A 16 -50.19 0.40 20.70
CA PRO A 16 -48.91 1.01 21.03
C PRO A 16 -48.87 1.42 22.51
N GLY A 17 -47.77 1.11 23.19
CA GLY A 17 -47.55 1.43 24.60
C GLY A 17 -48.23 0.51 25.63
N LYS A 18 -49.17 -0.36 25.23
CA LYS A 18 -49.85 -1.28 26.15
C LYS A 18 -49.20 -2.66 26.26
N TYR A 19 -48.44 -3.05 25.25
CA TYR A 19 -47.78 -4.35 25.23
C TYR A 19 -46.41 -4.26 25.88
N GLN A 20 -46.28 -4.86 27.06
CA GLN A 20 -45.01 -5.02 27.77
C GLN A 20 -44.64 -6.51 27.77
N ASN A 21 -43.46 -6.82 27.24
CA ASN A 21 -42.93 -8.19 27.31
C ASN A 21 -42.71 -8.59 28.78
N HIS A 22 -42.90 -9.87 29.09
CA HIS A 22 -42.58 -10.39 30.42
C HIS A 22 -41.12 -10.10 30.77
N LYS A 23 -40.85 -9.72 32.03
CA LYS A 23 -39.52 -9.26 32.47
C LYS A 23 -38.41 -10.25 32.15
N THR A 24 -38.64 -11.53 32.39
CA THR A 24 -37.64 -12.59 32.10
C THR A 24 -37.26 -12.67 30.62
N TRP A 25 -38.18 -12.33 29.70
CA TRP A 25 -37.86 -12.29 28.26
C TRP A 25 -37.04 -11.06 27.89
N GLN A 26 -37.28 -9.92 28.54
CA GLN A 26 -36.46 -8.74 28.37
C GLN A 26 -35.02 -9.01 28.86
N GLU A 27 -34.88 -9.65 30.02
CA GLU A 27 -33.59 -10.05 30.60
C GLU A 27 -32.85 -11.05 29.69
N THR A 28 -33.54 -12.05 29.14
CA THR A 28 -32.95 -13.01 28.18
C THR A 28 -32.51 -12.32 26.88
N LEU A 29 -33.31 -11.39 26.34
CA LEU A 29 -32.94 -10.63 25.14
C LEU A 29 -31.71 -9.75 25.39
N ALA A 30 -31.67 -9.03 26.50
CA ALA A 30 -30.53 -8.20 26.86
C ALA A 30 -29.25 -9.04 27.02
N SER A 31 -29.36 -10.21 27.69
CA SER A 31 -28.24 -11.15 27.84
C SER A 31 -27.74 -11.68 26.49
N HIS A 32 -28.66 -11.92 25.55
CA HIS A 32 -28.31 -12.38 24.20
C HIS A 32 -27.62 -11.29 23.38
N GLU A 33 -28.10 -10.04 23.44
CA GLU A 33 -27.45 -8.89 22.81
C GLU A 33 -26.05 -8.66 23.37
N GLU A 34 -25.88 -8.77 24.69
CA GLU A 34 -24.57 -8.69 25.34
C GLU A 34 -23.64 -9.83 24.88
N ALA A 35 -24.14 -11.06 24.81
CA ALA A 35 -23.37 -12.20 24.31
C ALA A 35 -22.93 -12.02 22.84
N LEU A 36 -23.83 -11.54 21.98
CA LEU A 36 -23.53 -11.24 20.58
C LEU A 36 -22.56 -10.07 20.44
N HIS A 37 -22.69 -9.03 21.27
CA HIS A 37 -21.74 -7.92 21.31
C HIS A 37 -20.33 -8.45 21.66
N ASN A 38 -20.22 -9.26 22.71
CA ASN A 38 -18.96 -9.89 23.12
C ASN A 38 -18.38 -10.78 22.01
N GLN A 39 -19.22 -11.53 21.30
CA GLN A 39 -18.78 -12.34 20.17
C GLN A 39 -18.29 -11.47 19.00
N HIS A 40 -19.05 -10.43 18.62
CA HIS A 40 -18.66 -9.51 17.56
C HIS A 40 -17.35 -8.79 17.87
N MET A 41 -17.12 -8.39 19.12
CA MET A 41 -15.86 -7.78 19.55
C MET A 41 -14.69 -8.76 19.40
N ARG A 42 -14.83 -10.00 19.86
CA ARG A 42 -13.81 -11.05 19.68
C ARG A 42 -13.54 -11.37 18.21
N ASP A 43 -14.58 -11.40 17.39
CA ASP A 43 -14.46 -11.65 15.96
C ASP A 43 -13.76 -10.47 15.27
N ALA A 44 -14.09 -9.23 15.63
CA ALA A 44 -13.42 -8.03 15.13
C ALA A 44 -11.93 -8.04 15.47
N GLU A 45 -11.57 -8.36 16.71
CA GLU A 45 -10.18 -8.52 17.16
C GLU A 45 -9.45 -9.62 16.37
N ARG A 46 -10.04 -10.82 16.29
CA ARG A 46 -9.49 -11.98 15.56
C ARG A 46 -9.24 -11.67 14.08
N LEU A 47 -10.20 -11.00 13.44
CA LEU A 47 -10.09 -10.61 12.04
C LEU A 47 -9.03 -9.52 11.87
N SER A 48 -9.04 -8.49 12.73
CA SER A 48 -8.08 -7.37 12.67
C SER A 48 -6.63 -7.83 12.83
N ALA A 49 -6.37 -8.83 13.68
CA ALA A 49 -5.03 -9.35 13.95
C ALA A 49 -4.33 -9.90 12.69
N ASN A 50 -5.07 -10.43 11.73
CA ASN A 50 -4.52 -11.08 10.53
C ASN A 50 -4.71 -10.27 9.24
N ILE A 51 -5.29 -9.07 9.32
CA ILE A 51 -5.50 -8.22 8.15
C ILE A 51 -4.20 -7.51 7.78
N ARG A 52 -3.70 -7.79 6.58
CA ARG A 52 -2.62 -7.01 5.98
C ARG A 52 -3.18 -5.75 5.36
N ILE A 53 -2.61 -4.59 5.71
CA ILE A 53 -2.93 -3.32 5.06
C ILE A 53 -2.45 -3.39 3.61
N ILE A 54 -3.39 -3.23 2.68
CA ILE A 54 -3.10 -3.22 1.24
C ILE A 54 -3.03 -1.76 0.79
N PRO A 55 -1.86 -1.25 0.35
CA PRO A 55 -1.71 0.17 0.03
C PRO A 55 -2.62 0.57 -1.14
N PRO A 56 -3.26 1.75 -1.14
CA PRO A 56 -4.11 2.17 -2.24
C PRO A 56 -3.32 2.28 -3.55
N LEU A 57 -3.99 2.09 -4.69
CA LEU A 57 -3.39 2.31 -6.02
C LEU A 57 -3.88 3.64 -6.59
N THR A 58 -3.02 4.28 -7.36
CA THR A 58 -3.32 5.55 -8.04
C THR A 58 -3.71 5.31 -9.50
N ILE A 59 -4.40 6.28 -10.10
CA ILE A 59 -4.71 6.24 -11.53
C ILE A 59 -3.39 6.28 -12.31
N GLY A 60 -3.25 5.43 -13.32
CA GLY A 60 -2.02 5.32 -14.13
C GLY A 60 -1.00 4.30 -13.60
N ASP A 61 -1.20 3.74 -12.41
CA ASP A 61 -0.33 2.67 -11.91
C ASP A 61 -0.42 1.41 -12.79
N TRP A 62 0.74 0.88 -13.14
CA TRP A 62 0.88 -0.45 -13.73
C TRP A 62 0.65 -1.51 -12.67
N ILE A 63 -0.19 -2.48 -12.99
CA ILE A 63 -0.59 -3.51 -12.06
C ILE A 63 -0.63 -4.90 -12.70
N ARG A 64 -0.45 -5.92 -11.86
CA ARG A 64 -0.82 -7.30 -12.14
C ARG A 64 -2.18 -7.61 -11.52
N ILE A 65 -2.93 -8.45 -12.21
CA ILE A 65 -4.31 -8.81 -11.91
C ILE A 65 -4.35 -10.32 -11.66
N GLN A 66 -4.94 -10.73 -10.54
CA GLN A 66 -5.17 -12.14 -10.26
C GLN A 66 -6.31 -12.70 -11.11
N ASN A 67 -6.15 -13.92 -11.62
CA ASN A 67 -7.22 -14.66 -12.27
C ASN A 67 -8.32 -15.05 -11.27
N LEU A 68 -9.59 -14.83 -11.59
CA LEU A 68 -10.70 -15.24 -10.72
C LEU A 68 -11.39 -16.52 -11.18
N LYS A 69 -11.22 -16.89 -12.46
CA LYS A 69 -11.93 -17.98 -13.10
C LYS A 69 -10.95 -18.87 -13.86
N GLY A 70 -11.33 -20.13 -14.04
CA GLY A 70 -10.57 -21.13 -14.77
C GLY A 70 -9.61 -21.95 -13.90
N PRO A 71 -8.77 -22.80 -14.51
CA PRO A 71 -7.90 -23.76 -13.82
C PRO A 71 -6.82 -23.12 -12.94
N HIS A 72 -6.58 -21.81 -13.11
CA HIS A 72 -5.46 -21.11 -12.49
C HIS A 72 -5.88 -19.81 -11.80
N PHE A 73 -6.77 -19.92 -10.80
CA PHE A 73 -7.32 -18.80 -10.04
C PHE A 73 -6.32 -18.10 -9.08
N THR A 74 -5.13 -18.66 -8.87
CA THR A 74 -4.10 -18.03 -8.00
C THR A 74 -3.01 -17.32 -8.81
N LYS A 75 -3.00 -17.47 -10.14
CA LYS A 75 -1.97 -16.87 -11.00
C LYS A 75 -2.17 -15.36 -11.18
N TRP A 76 -1.03 -14.65 -11.29
CA TRP A 76 -0.89 -13.21 -11.51
C TRP A 76 -0.24 -12.93 -12.87
N ASP A 77 -0.90 -13.41 -13.91
CA ASP A 77 -0.43 -13.39 -15.30
C ASP A 77 -0.91 -12.16 -16.07
N LYS A 78 -2.12 -11.67 -15.78
CA LYS A 78 -2.69 -10.51 -16.45
C LYS A 78 -2.08 -9.21 -15.93
N THR A 79 -1.79 -8.30 -16.85
CA THR A 79 -1.31 -6.95 -16.58
C THR A 79 -2.37 -5.92 -16.98
N GLY A 80 -2.21 -4.69 -16.49
CA GLY A 80 -3.09 -3.59 -16.86
C GLY A 80 -2.73 -2.29 -16.18
N ILE A 81 -3.54 -1.27 -16.45
CA ILE A 81 -3.40 0.08 -15.89
C ILE A 81 -4.67 0.47 -15.16
N VAL A 82 -4.53 1.07 -13.98
CA VAL A 82 -5.66 1.61 -13.21
C VAL A 82 -6.20 2.88 -13.88
N ARG A 83 -7.52 2.95 -14.07
CA ARG A 83 -8.23 4.11 -14.65
C ARG A 83 -9.06 4.88 -13.63
N GLN A 84 -9.59 4.22 -12.60
CA GLN A 84 -10.42 4.82 -11.54
C GLN A 84 -10.21 4.09 -10.20
N PHE A 85 -10.43 4.77 -9.07
CA PHE A 85 -10.08 4.27 -7.72
C PHE A 85 -11.27 3.95 -6.79
N HIS A 86 -12.44 4.61 -6.92
CA HIS A 86 -13.61 4.36 -6.03
C HIS A 86 -14.05 2.88 -6.07
N GLN A 87 -14.15 2.35 -7.27
CA GLN A 87 -14.05 0.92 -7.58
C GLN A 87 -12.92 0.81 -8.59
N TYR A 88 -11.99 -0.13 -8.40
CA TYR A 88 -10.83 -0.19 -9.29
C TYR A 88 -11.26 -0.63 -10.68
N VAL A 89 -11.37 0.34 -11.59
CA VAL A 89 -11.55 0.12 -13.01
C VAL A 89 -10.16 -0.06 -13.61
N VAL A 90 -9.92 -1.23 -14.16
CA VAL A 90 -8.62 -1.60 -14.74
C VAL A 90 -8.78 -1.85 -16.22
N ARG A 91 -7.94 -1.20 -17.02
CA ARG A 91 -7.77 -1.53 -18.44
C ARG A 91 -6.77 -2.67 -18.54
N VAL A 92 -7.25 -3.84 -18.95
CA VAL A 92 -6.43 -5.04 -19.12
C VAL A 92 -5.56 -4.89 -20.36
N ASP A 93 -4.29 -5.24 -20.24
CA ASP A 93 -3.34 -5.24 -21.35
C ASP A 93 -3.66 -6.34 -22.38
N GLY A 94 -3.38 -6.11 -23.65
CA GLY A 94 -3.75 -6.98 -24.78
C GLY A 94 -5.25 -6.93 -25.15
N SER A 95 -6.16 -7.23 -24.22
CA SER A 95 -7.61 -7.22 -24.49
C SER A 95 -8.22 -5.82 -24.53
N GLY A 96 -7.63 -4.85 -23.83
CA GLY A 96 -8.14 -3.48 -23.74
C GLY A 96 -9.44 -3.31 -22.93
N ARG A 97 -10.07 -4.40 -22.48
CA ARG A 97 -11.33 -4.37 -21.74
C ARG A 97 -11.17 -3.66 -20.40
N LEU A 98 -12.13 -2.81 -20.07
CA LEU A 98 -12.27 -2.22 -18.74
C LEU A 98 -13.00 -3.20 -17.84
N THR A 99 -12.39 -3.56 -16.71
CA THR A 99 -12.97 -4.48 -15.73
C THR A 99 -12.95 -3.88 -14.33
N LEU A 100 -14.04 -4.07 -13.60
CA LEU A 100 -14.12 -3.74 -12.17
C LEU A 100 -13.42 -4.83 -11.36
N ARG A 101 -12.55 -4.42 -10.44
CA ARG A 101 -11.78 -5.34 -9.59
C ARG A 101 -11.72 -4.86 -8.15
N ASN A 102 -11.66 -5.83 -7.22
CA ASN A 102 -11.36 -5.54 -5.83
C ASN A 102 -9.84 -5.32 -5.66
N ARG A 103 -9.45 -4.37 -4.82
CA ARG A 103 -8.05 -4.05 -4.49
C ARG A 103 -7.21 -5.28 -4.14
N LYS A 104 -7.80 -6.27 -3.45
CA LYS A 104 -7.10 -7.50 -3.02
C LYS A 104 -6.56 -8.35 -4.19
N PHE A 105 -7.16 -8.22 -5.37
CA PHE A 105 -6.79 -8.96 -6.58
C PHE A 105 -5.88 -8.16 -7.52
N LEU A 106 -5.32 -7.04 -7.05
CA LEU A 106 -4.43 -6.16 -7.79
C LEU A 106 -3.10 -6.04 -7.06
N ARG A 107 -1.98 -6.02 -7.80
CA ARG A 107 -0.64 -5.79 -7.25
C ARG A 107 0.06 -4.75 -8.10
N LYS A 108 0.64 -3.72 -7.48
CA LYS A 108 1.47 -2.74 -8.19
C LYS A 108 2.67 -3.46 -8.79
N SER A 109 2.93 -3.23 -10.07
CA SER A 109 4.09 -3.78 -10.78
C SER A 109 4.88 -2.64 -11.41
N LEU A 110 6.19 -2.69 -11.29
CA LEU A 110 7.05 -1.79 -12.05
C LEU A 110 7.07 -2.27 -13.51
N PRO A 111 6.92 -1.37 -14.49
CA PRO A 111 7.12 -1.76 -15.88
C PRO A 111 8.57 -2.25 -16.02
N VAL A 112 8.75 -3.44 -16.62
CA VAL A 112 10.08 -3.92 -16.97
C VAL A 112 10.55 -3.03 -18.12
N ILE A 113 11.32 -1.99 -17.79
CA ILE A 113 12.05 -1.21 -18.78
C ILE A 113 13.19 -2.11 -19.22
N THR A 114 13.06 -2.74 -20.40
CA THR A 114 14.18 -3.43 -21.03
C THR A 114 15.26 -2.37 -21.25
N ARG A 115 16.35 -2.43 -20.47
CA ARG A 115 17.49 -1.55 -20.67
C ARG A 115 17.98 -1.78 -22.10
N ALA A 116 17.99 -0.73 -22.91
CA ALA A 116 18.67 -0.78 -24.20
C ALA A 116 20.12 -1.25 -23.95
N PRO A 117 20.64 -2.18 -24.77
CA PRO A 117 22.02 -2.64 -24.58
C PRO A 117 22.96 -1.44 -24.74
N LEU A 118 23.84 -1.23 -23.76
CA LEU A 118 24.81 -0.12 -23.66
C LEU A 118 25.88 -0.09 -24.79
N THR A 119 25.70 -0.83 -25.88
CA THR A 119 26.77 -1.22 -26.80
C THR A 119 27.22 -0.15 -27.79
N MET A 120 26.65 1.07 -27.77
CA MET A 120 26.97 2.11 -28.77
C MET A 120 27.57 3.40 -28.18
N ALA A 121 27.44 3.66 -26.88
CA ALA A 121 27.87 4.94 -26.29
C ALA A 121 29.38 4.99 -25.91
N LEU A 122 30.03 3.85 -25.66
CA LEU A 122 31.46 3.82 -25.29
C LEU A 122 32.44 3.89 -26.47
N LYS A 123 31.96 3.89 -27.72
CA LYS A 123 32.86 4.00 -28.90
C LYS A 123 33.21 5.45 -29.26
N GLN A 124 32.46 6.44 -28.78
CA GLN A 124 32.65 7.83 -29.17
C GLN A 124 33.71 8.57 -28.34
N GLU A 125 33.94 8.15 -27.09
CA GLU A 125 34.99 8.75 -26.24
C GLU A 125 36.41 8.33 -26.64
N VAL A 126 36.61 7.08 -27.06
CA VAL A 126 37.95 6.56 -27.36
C VAL A 126 38.54 7.21 -28.63
N SER A 127 37.69 7.69 -29.54
CA SER A 127 38.10 8.41 -30.75
C SER A 127 38.63 9.82 -30.48
N MET A 128 38.28 10.45 -29.35
CA MET A 128 38.73 11.81 -29.03
C MET A 128 40.05 11.81 -28.26
N LEU A 129 40.38 10.73 -27.55
CA LEU A 129 41.61 10.62 -26.75
C LEU A 129 42.86 10.26 -27.59
N THR A 130 42.69 9.72 -28.80
CA THR A 130 43.80 9.25 -29.65
C THR A 130 44.42 10.33 -30.56
N GLN A 131 43.88 11.56 -30.55
CA GLN A 131 44.37 12.63 -31.43
C GLN A 131 45.48 13.51 -30.83
N VAL A 132 45.90 13.29 -29.57
CA VAL A 132 46.83 14.19 -28.87
C VAL A 132 48.32 13.78 -28.99
N THR A 133 48.66 12.58 -29.47
CA THR A 133 50.05 12.07 -29.37
C THR A 133 50.93 12.26 -30.61
N LYS A 134 50.74 13.34 -31.39
CA LYS A 134 51.68 13.69 -32.47
C LYS A 134 52.14 15.16 -32.39
N SER A 135 53.07 15.45 -31.49
CA SER A 135 54.16 16.39 -31.76
C SER A 135 55.35 16.18 -30.81
N PRO A 136 56.58 16.28 -31.32
CA PRO A 136 57.80 16.15 -30.53
C PRO A 136 58.24 17.50 -29.95
N HIS A 137 58.91 17.44 -28.79
CA HIS A 137 59.79 18.48 -28.23
C HIS A 137 59.14 19.79 -27.73
N GLY A 138 59.31 20.06 -26.43
CA GLY A 138 59.34 21.45 -25.93
C GLY A 138 58.81 21.69 -24.52
N GLN A 139 59.68 21.49 -23.53
CA GLN A 139 59.78 22.22 -22.25
C GLN A 139 58.67 22.11 -21.18
N ILE A 140 59.15 21.64 -20.02
CA ILE A 140 58.53 21.66 -18.70
C ILE A 140 58.47 23.10 -18.18
N GLN A 141 57.29 23.57 -17.75
CA GLN A 141 57.14 24.62 -16.73
C GLN A 141 55.87 24.36 -15.89
N THR A 142 56.05 24.09 -14.60
CA THR A 142 55.19 24.62 -13.52
C THR A 142 55.64 26.06 -13.22
N PRO A 143 54.92 26.97 -12.51
CA PRO A 143 53.74 26.82 -11.63
C PRO A 143 52.62 27.87 -11.94
N THR A 144 51.43 27.86 -11.33
CA THR A 144 51.12 28.72 -10.16
C THR A 144 49.65 28.50 -9.75
N ARG A 145 49.47 28.19 -8.47
CA ARG A 145 48.19 27.96 -7.76
C ARG A 145 47.49 29.29 -7.45
N PRO A 146 46.19 29.46 -7.75
CA PRO A 146 45.37 30.48 -7.10
C PRO A 146 44.87 29.99 -5.71
N PRO A 147 44.76 30.89 -4.72
CA PRO A 147 44.42 30.54 -3.35
C PRO A 147 42.94 30.14 -3.20
N GLN A 148 42.71 29.12 -2.37
CA GLN A 148 41.38 28.78 -1.85
C GLN A 148 40.95 29.84 -0.84
N PRO A 149 39.68 30.28 -0.82
CA PRO A 149 39.14 30.94 0.35
C PRO A 149 38.77 29.88 1.41
N ASP A 150 39.24 30.14 2.63
CA ASP A 150 38.92 29.42 3.86
C ASP A 150 37.43 29.53 4.19
N ASP A 151 36.75 28.38 4.33
CA ASP A 151 35.51 28.29 5.10
C ASP A 151 35.80 27.55 6.42
N GLN A 152 36.10 28.34 7.44
CA GLN A 152 36.12 27.92 8.83
C GLN A 152 34.67 27.82 9.36
N ASN A 153 34.14 26.60 9.48
CA ASN A 153 33.45 26.08 10.67
C ASN A 153 32.68 24.80 10.35
N LEU A 154 33.29 23.65 10.62
CA LEU A 154 32.54 22.40 10.79
C LEU A 154 32.37 22.14 12.29
N THR A 155 31.34 22.76 12.89
CA THR A 155 30.86 22.37 14.22
C THR A 155 30.25 20.98 14.12
N LYS A 156 30.94 20.01 14.69
CA LYS A 156 30.49 18.62 14.82
C LYS A 156 29.15 18.56 15.57
N PRO A 157 28.07 17.96 15.03
CA PRO A 157 26.95 17.59 15.87
C PRO A 157 27.27 16.33 16.68
N SER A 158 26.96 16.44 17.97
CA SER A 158 27.11 15.47 19.05
C SER A 158 26.46 14.11 18.75
N PRO A 159 26.98 12.99 19.31
CA PRO A 159 26.29 11.70 19.27
C PRO A 159 24.95 11.77 20.02
N TRP A 160 23.91 11.22 19.39
CA TRP A 160 22.55 11.08 19.91
C TRP A 160 22.53 10.31 21.24
N LYS A 161 22.04 10.92 22.31
CA LYS A 161 21.77 10.24 23.59
C LYS A 161 20.39 9.58 23.53
N SER A 162 20.34 8.27 23.74
CA SER A 162 19.11 7.50 23.96
C SER A 162 18.39 7.97 25.23
N PRO A 163 17.06 8.16 25.24
CA PRO A 163 16.33 8.39 26.48
C PRO A 163 16.18 7.07 27.24
N CYS A 164 16.90 6.92 28.36
CA CYS A 164 16.60 5.93 29.38
C CYS A 164 15.23 6.26 30.00
N ARG A 165 14.21 5.44 29.72
CA ARG A 165 12.92 5.52 30.40
C ARG A 165 13.00 4.71 31.69
N SER A 166 13.23 5.38 32.81
CA SER A 166 13.02 4.84 34.15
C SER A 166 11.55 4.46 34.31
N ARG A 167 11.29 3.17 34.56
CA ARG A 167 9.96 2.65 34.88
C ARG A 167 9.91 2.49 36.40
N THR A 168 9.33 3.47 37.08
CA THR A 168 8.97 3.37 38.50
C THR A 168 7.53 2.85 38.56
N PHE A 169 7.32 1.70 39.21
CA PHE A 169 6.00 1.18 39.56
C PHE A 169 5.71 1.54 41.02
N PRO A 170 4.52 2.05 41.35
CA PRO A 170 3.82 1.70 42.59
C PRO A 170 3.03 0.40 42.44
#